data_AF-A0A1M4MLU5-F1
#
_entry.id   AF-A0A1M4MLU5-F1
#
_cell.length_a   1.000
_cell.length_b   1.000
_cell.length_c   1.000
_cell.angle_alpha   90.00
_cell.angle_beta   90.00
_cell.angle_gamma   90.00
#
_symmetry.space_group_name_H-M   'P 1'
#
loop_
_entity.id
_entity.type
_entity.pdbx_description
1 polymer ?
#
loop_
_entity_poly.entity_id
_entity_poly.type
_entity_poly.pdbx_seq_one_letter_code
_entity_poly.pdbx_strand_id
1 'polypeptide(L)'
;MTRKETHIKEVARLLTGFLSSGDAGDLLAYLVAESRLPGPRANLELAAAFAGTVQEFAVADPDDQHLLWNLCVELASIAPEDAPTGDPHEFLGFCGVRGVGAIGSVSPGCVEAALRHLGEASVDPRWRIREAVAMGLQDLLSRQRDTTVSELEGWVEGGSWLAMRAAVAGIAEPDLLAEPDLAETALRFHRKILIRIYTAKERQSEAFRALRKALGYTLSVVIAALPALGFEYLRQLATLDDQDIRWIVRENLKKNRLEKRYPETVQHIRAQLV
;
A
#
# COMPACT_ATOMS: atom_id res chain seq x y z
N MET A 1 -1.27 28.14 -10.43
CA MET A 1 -1.82 26.77 -10.49
C MET A 1 -0.71 25.84 -10.05
N THR A 2 -0.91 25.04 -9.01
CA THR A 2 0.10 24.08 -8.54
C THR A 2 0.28 22.95 -9.56
N ARG A 3 1.44 22.26 -9.56
CA ARG A 3 1.67 21.11 -10.46
C ARG A 3 0.58 20.03 -10.30
N LYS A 4 0.11 19.84 -9.07
CA LYS A 4 -1.02 18.96 -8.74
C LYS A 4 -2.31 19.38 -9.43
N GLU A 5 -2.69 20.66 -9.36
CA GLU A 5 -3.88 21.19 -10.05
C GLU A 5 -3.78 21.01 -11.57
N THR A 6 -2.59 21.16 -12.15
CA THR A 6 -2.37 20.91 -13.57
C THR A 6 -2.61 19.45 -13.93
N HIS A 7 -2.06 18.51 -13.15
CA HIS A 7 -2.30 17.07 -13.37
C HIS A 7 -3.78 16.71 -13.24
N ILE A 8 -4.49 17.24 -12.23
CA ILE A 8 -5.93 16.97 -12.05
C ILE A 8 -6.74 17.42 -13.28
N LYS A 9 -6.51 18.66 -13.75
CA LYS A 9 -7.23 19.20 -14.90
C LYS A 9 -6.97 18.40 -16.17
N GLU A 10 -5.72 18.05 -16.41
CA GLU A 10 -5.34 17.33 -17.62
C GLU A 10 -5.85 15.89 -17.61
N VAL A 11 -5.75 15.19 -16.48
CA VAL A 11 -6.32 13.85 -16.34
C VAL A 11 -7.84 13.87 -16.48
N ALA A 12 -8.54 14.83 -15.88
CA ALA A 12 -9.99 14.98 -16.06
C ALA A 12 -10.36 15.18 -17.54
N ARG A 13 -9.65 16.07 -18.25
CA ARG A 13 -9.85 16.29 -19.69
C ARG A 13 -9.68 15.00 -20.49
N LEU A 14 -8.62 14.25 -20.21
CA LEU A 14 -8.28 13.01 -20.92
C LEU A 14 -9.26 11.88 -20.61
N LEU A 15 -9.70 11.74 -19.36
CA LEU A 15 -10.73 10.77 -18.97
C LEU A 15 -12.09 11.10 -19.59
N THR A 16 -12.49 12.38 -19.66
CA THR A 16 -13.70 12.76 -20.40
C THR A 16 -13.61 12.38 -21.88
N GLY A 17 -12.43 12.56 -22.50
CA GLY A 17 -12.18 12.11 -23.86
C GLY A 17 -12.33 10.59 -24.03
N PHE A 18 -11.75 9.82 -23.10
CA PHE A 18 -11.90 8.36 -23.05
C PHE A 18 -13.37 7.95 -22.90
N LEU A 19 -14.10 8.52 -21.93
CA LEU A 19 -15.51 8.19 -21.69
C LEU A 19 -16.40 8.48 -22.91
N SER A 20 -16.06 9.51 -23.69
CA SER A 20 -16.83 9.88 -24.89
C SER A 20 -16.50 9.03 -26.12
N SER A 21 -15.26 8.54 -26.25
CA SER A 21 -14.75 7.92 -27.49
C SER A 21 -14.43 6.43 -27.35
N GLY A 22 -14.23 5.94 -26.12
CA GLY A 22 -13.67 4.63 -25.81
C GLY A 22 -12.15 4.53 -26.01
N ASP A 23 -11.48 5.58 -26.50
CA ASP A 23 -10.03 5.57 -26.76
C ASP A 23 -9.24 6.21 -25.62
N ALA A 24 -8.34 5.43 -25.01
CA ALA A 24 -7.47 5.86 -23.93
C ALA A 24 -6.09 6.34 -24.41
N GLY A 25 -5.77 6.31 -25.71
CA GLY A 25 -4.42 6.53 -26.25
C GLY A 25 -3.73 7.80 -25.72
N ASP A 26 -4.42 8.94 -25.76
CA ASP A 26 -3.87 10.21 -25.27
C ASP A 26 -3.64 10.20 -23.75
N LEU A 27 -4.53 9.55 -23.00
CA LEU A 27 -4.38 9.36 -21.56
C LEU A 27 -3.14 8.53 -21.24
N LEU A 28 -2.96 7.41 -21.93
CA LEU A 28 -1.80 6.53 -21.73
C LEU A 28 -0.49 7.24 -22.07
N ALA A 29 -0.46 7.93 -23.22
CA ALA A 29 0.70 8.71 -23.64
C ALA A 29 1.08 9.77 -22.60
N TYR A 30 0.08 10.48 -22.04
CA TYR A 30 0.30 11.46 -20.99
C TYR A 30 0.85 10.85 -19.70
N LEU A 31 0.23 9.76 -19.21
CA LEU A 31 0.67 9.08 -17.98
C LEU A 31 2.12 8.59 -18.10
N VAL A 32 2.47 8.01 -19.26
CA VAL A 32 3.83 7.54 -19.55
C VAL A 32 4.83 8.69 -19.60
N ALA A 33 4.51 9.75 -20.34
CA ALA A 33 5.40 10.91 -20.51
C ALA A 33 5.69 11.63 -19.18
N GLU A 34 4.70 11.75 -18.31
CA GLU A 34 4.82 12.42 -17.02
C GLU A 34 5.15 11.48 -15.85
N SER A 35 5.45 10.21 -16.12
CA SER A 35 5.70 9.15 -15.11
C SER A 35 6.90 9.41 -14.21
N ARG A 36 7.87 10.22 -14.68
CA ARG A 36 9.24 10.38 -14.12
C ARG A 36 10.07 9.08 -14.15
N LEU A 37 9.71 8.14 -15.02
CA LEU A 37 10.47 6.93 -15.27
C LEU A 37 11.17 7.02 -16.64
N PRO A 38 12.37 6.42 -16.82
CA PRO A 38 13.19 5.80 -15.78
C PRO A 38 13.71 6.82 -14.76
N GLY A 39 13.53 6.52 -13.46
CA GLY A 39 13.91 7.41 -12.37
C GLY A 39 13.70 6.76 -11.00
N PRO A 40 14.26 7.34 -9.93
CA PRO A 40 14.21 6.72 -8.60
C PRO A 40 12.81 6.70 -7.98
N ARG A 41 11.89 7.57 -8.44
CA ARG A 41 10.52 7.69 -7.91
C ARG A 41 9.54 7.94 -9.05
N ALA A 42 8.41 7.24 -9.01
CA ALA A 42 7.28 7.53 -9.87
C ALA A 42 6.62 8.87 -9.50
N ASN A 43 5.86 9.44 -10.43
CA ASN A 43 5.12 10.68 -10.20
C ASN A 43 3.87 10.45 -9.33
N LEU A 44 4.06 10.44 -8.01
CA LEU A 44 2.95 10.23 -7.05
C LEU A 44 1.88 11.33 -7.10
N GLU A 45 2.25 12.56 -7.50
CA GLU A 45 1.28 13.66 -7.66
C GLU A 45 0.32 13.36 -8.82
N LEU A 46 0.84 12.84 -9.94
CA LEU A 46 0.03 12.42 -11.08
C LEU A 46 -0.79 11.17 -10.77
N ALA A 47 -0.22 10.17 -10.09
CA ALA A 47 -0.98 8.98 -9.71
C ALA A 47 -2.14 9.32 -8.76
N ALA A 48 -1.93 10.24 -7.83
CA ALA A 48 -2.98 10.75 -6.95
C ALA A 48 -4.05 11.55 -7.72
N ALA A 49 -3.65 12.36 -8.71
CA ALA A 49 -4.59 13.04 -9.58
C ALA A 49 -5.45 12.04 -10.37
N PHE A 50 -4.83 11.02 -10.96
CA PHE A 50 -5.54 9.95 -11.68
C PHE A 50 -6.54 9.22 -10.79
N ALA A 51 -6.09 8.69 -9.65
CA ALA A 51 -6.96 7.95 -8.74
C ALA A 51 -8.12 8.82 -8.20
N GLY A 52 -7.83 10.08 -7.86
CA GLY A 52 -8.83 11.03 -7.38
C GLY A 52 -9.89 11.36 -8.43
N THR A 53 -9.48 11.63 -9.67
CA THR A 53 -10.43 11.92 -10.76
C THR A 53 -11.23 10.69 -11.16
N VAL A 54 -10.62 9.50 -11.22
CA VAL A 54 -11.33 8.24 -11.44
C VAL A 54 -12.39 8.01 -10.36
N GLN A 55 -12.04 8.22 -9.09
CA GLN A 55 -12.99 8.11 -7.98
C GLN A 55 -14.13 9.13 -8.10
N GLU A 56 -13.83 10.38 -8.43
CA GLU A 56 -14.83 11.44 -8.59
C GLU A 56 -15.84 11.11 -9.70
N PHE A 57 -15.35 10.69 -10.87
CA PHE A 57 -16.22 10.32 -12.00
C PHE A 57 -17.03 9.05 -11.72
N ALA A 58 -16.43 8.06 -11.07
CA ALA A 58 -17.13 6.85 -10.65
C ALA A 58 -18.30 7.11 -9.68
N VAL A 59 -18.20 8.16 -8.84
CA VAL A 59 -19.30 8.58 -7.95
C VAL A 59 -20.38 9.32 -8.74
N ALA A 60 -19.99 10.08 -9.77
CA ALA A 60 -20.90 10.94 -10.51
C ALA A 60 -21.85 10.16 -11.43
N ASP A 61 -21.38 9.09 -12.08
CA ASP A 61 -22.16 8.32 -13.04
C ASP A 61 -21.84 6.80 -12.99
N PRO A 62 -22.83 5.92 -12.80
CA PRO A 62 -22.63 4.47 -12.78
C PRO A 62 -22.11 3.85 -14.08
N ASP A 63 -22.47 4.41 -15.25
CA ASP A 63 -21.99 3.93 -16.54
C ASP A 63 -20.51 4.30 -16.73
N ASP A 64 -20.14 5.53 -16.34
CA ASP A 64 -18.73 5.96 -16.29
C ASP A 64 -17.93 5.09 -15.32
N GLN A 65 -18.48 4.76 -14.14
CA GLN A 65 -17.84 3.85 -13.19
C GLN A 65 -17.49 2.51 -13.85
N HIS A 66 -18.39 1.92 -14.65
CA HIS A 66 -18.14 0.65 -15.32
C HIS A 66 -17.00 0.75 -16.34
N LEU A 67 -16.99 1.81 -17.16
CA LEU A 67 -15.93 2.06 -18.15
C LEU A 67 -14.57 2.33 -17.48
N LEU A 68 -14.56 3.15 -16.43
CA LEU A 68 -13.35 3.47 -15.67
C LEU A 68 -12.82 2.24 -14.92
N TRP A 69 -13.70 1.40 -14.39
CA TRP A 69 -13.31 0.13 -13.78
C TRP A 69 -12.58 -0.76 -14.78
N ASN A 70 -13.15 -0.94 -15.98
CA ASN A 70 -12.54 -1.75 -17.04
C ASN A 70 -11.17 -1.19 -17.44
N LEU A 71 -11.05 0.13 -17.64
CA LEU A 71 -9.77 0.80 -17.90
C LEU A 71 -8.75 0.52 -16.77
N CYS A 72 -9.14 0.69 -15.51
CA CYS A 72 -8.22 0.49 -14.38
C CYS A 72 -7.76 -0.96 -14.26
N VAL A 73 -8.66 -1.93 -14.48
CA VAL A 73 -8.32 -3.36 -14.48
C VAL A 73 -7.40 -3.71 -15.64
N GLU A 74 -7.66 -3.19 -16.85
CA GLU A 74 -6.78 -3.40 -18.01
C GLU A 74 -5.37 -2.89 -17.73
N LEU A 75 -5.26 -1.66 -17.22
CA LEU A 75 -3.96 -1.07 -16.86
C LEU A 75 -3.27 -1.87 -15.75
N ALA A 76 -4.00 -2.26 -14.69
CA ALA A 76 -3.45 -3.06 -13.60
C ALA A 76 -2.95 -4.44 -14.06
N SER A 77 -3.48 -4.95 -15.17
CA SER A 77 -3.14 -6.25 -15.75
C SER A 77 -1.93 -6.22 -16.69
N ILE A 78 -1.31 -5.06 -16.92
CA ILE A 78 -0.10 -4.95 -17.74
C ILE A 78 1.00 -5.80 -17.13
N ALA A 79 1.48 -6.77 -17.91
CA ALA A 79 2.42 -7.77 -17.46
C ALA A 79 3.80 -7.16 -17.16
N PRO A 80 4.54 -7.68 -16.17
CA PRO A 80 5.87 -7.17 -15.84
C PRO A 80 6.90 -7.37 -16.98
N GLU A 81 6.63 -8.25 -17.94
CA GLU A 81 7.44 -8.47 -19.14
C GLU A 81 7.27 -7.34 -20.16
N ASP A 82 6.05 -6.80 -20.27
CA ASP A 82 5.72 -5.70 -21.19
C ASP A 82 6.11 -4.34 -20.62
N ALA A 83 6.09 -4.20 -19.29
CA ALA A 83 6.46 -2.99 -18.57
C ALA A 83 7.32 -3.32 -17.34
N PRO A 84 8.61 -3.66 -17.54
CA PRO A 84 9.51 -4.05 -16.45
C PRO A 84 9.85 -2.90 -15.51
N THR A 85 10.46 -3.21 -14.36
CA THR A 85 10.83 -2.18 -13.37
C THR A 85 11.73 -1.10 -14.00
N GLY A 86 11.30 0.15 -13.88
CA GLY A 86 12.01 1.30 -14.44
C GLY A 86 11.59 1.69 -15.85
N ASP A 87 10.79 0.87 -16.54
CA ASP A 87 10.14 1.27 -17.79
C ASP A 87 9.07 2.34 -17.52
N PRO A 88 8.95 3.41 -18.34
CA PRO A 88 7.86 4.37 -18.25
C PRO A 88 6.45 3.79 -18.20
N HIS A 89 6.20 2.68 -18.90
CA HIS A 89 4.91 1.99 -18.93
C HIS A 89 4.60 1.25 -17.63
N GLU A 90 5.58 1.01 -16.74
CA GLU A 90 5.32 0.50 -15.37
C GLU A 90 4.32 1.40 -14.64
N PHE A 91 4.33 2.70 -14.96
CA PHE A 91 3.44 3.68 -14.36
C PHE A 91 1.97 3.49 -14.76
N LEU A 92 1.67 2.87 -15.90
CA LEU A 92 0.31 2.51 -16.29
C LEU A 92 -0.27 1.48 -15.32
N GLY A 93 0.48 0.40 -15.05
CA GLY A 93 0.11 -0.58 -14.04
C GLY A 93 -0.05 0.03 -12.65
N PHE A 94 0.83 0.95 -12.28
CA PHE A 94 0.73 1.70 -11.02
C PHE A 94 -0.59 2.48 -10.94
N CYS A 95 -0.95 3.21 -12.00
CA CYS A 95 -2.21 3.97 -12.09
C CYS A 95 -3.43 3.04 -12.08
N GLY A 96 -3.40 1.92 -12.80
CA GLY A 96 -4.49 0.93 -12.81
C GLY A 96 -4.79 0.40 -11.42
N VAL A 97 -3.76 -0.06 -10.69
CA VAL A 97 -3.91 -0.56 -9.30
C VAL A 97 -4.44 0.53 -8.38
N ARG A 98 -3.96 1.78 -8.51
CA ARG A 98 -4.50 2.91 -7.74
C ARG A 98 -5.97 3.18 -8.06
N GLY A 99 -6.35 3.13 -9.34
CA GLY A 99 -7.73 3.35 -9.79
C GLY A 99 -8.69 2.27 -9.28
N VAL A 100 -8.29 0.99 -9.29
CA VAL A 100 -9.05 -0.12 -8.71
C VAL A 100 -9.34 0.13 -7.23
N GLY A 101 -8.33 0.52 -6.43
CA GLY A 101 -8.52 0.89 -5.02
C GLY A 101 -9.43 2.11 -4.85
N ALA A 102 -9.28 3.12 -5.70
CA ALA A 102 -10.08 4.34 -5.66
C ALA A 102 -11.58 4.07 -5.90
N ILE A 103 -11.92 3.30 -6.95
CA ILE A 103 -13.31 2.92 -7.28
C ILE A 103 -13.87 2.00 -6.19
N GLY A 104 -13.13 0.96 -5.79
CA GLY A 104 -13.58 0.04 -4.75
C GLY A 104 -13.89 0.75 -3.43
N SER A 105 -13.18 1.84 -3.11
CA SER A 105 -13.40 2.59 -1.86
C SER A 105 -14.73 3.35 -1.83
N VAL A 106 -15.28 3.73 -2.99
CA VAL A 106 -16.55 4.50 -3.09
C VAL A 106 -17.72 3.65 -3.58
N SER A 107 -17.47 2.43 -4.04
CA SER A 107 -18.48 1.54 -4.61
C SER A 107 -18.55 0.22 -3.83
N PRO A 108 -19.54 0.06 -2.93
CA PRO A 108 -19.70 -1.17 -2.14
C PRO A 108 -19.78 -2.44 -2.99
N GLY A 109 -20.40 -2.38 -4.17
CA GLY A 109 -20.50 -3.50 -5.11
C GLY A 109 -19.17 -3.90 -5.76
N CYS A 110 -18.16 -3.02 -5.73
CA CYS A 110 -16.84 -3.27 -6.30
C CYS A 110 -15.80 -3.65 -5.25
N VAL A 111 -16.09 -3.56 -3.94
CA VAL A 111 -15.06 -3.71 -2.90
C VAL A 111 -14.37 -5.08 -2.93
N GLU A 112 -15.13 -6.17 -3.06
CA GLU A 112 -14.59 -7.53 -3.09
C GLU A 112 -13.78 -7.77 -4.37
N ALA A 113 -14.25 -7.24 -5.50
CA ALA A 113 -13.53 -7.31 -6.76
C ALA A 113 -12.22 -6.49 -6.70
N ALA A 114 -12.24 -5.34 -6.03
CA ALA A 114 -11.05 -4.51 -5.83
C ALA A 114 -10.03 -5.24 -4.96
N LEU A 115 -10.47 -5.82 -3.84
CA LEU A 115 -9.63 -6.61 -2.96
C LEU A 115 -8.98 -7.80 -3.69
N ARG A 116 -9.74 -8.50 -4.54
CA ARG A 116 -9.19 -9.58 -5.38
C ARG A 116 -8.09 -9.08 -6.31
N HIS A 117 -8.33 -8.02 -7.07
CA HIS A 117 -7.32 -7.45 -7.97
C HIS A 117 -6.10 -6.88 -7.23
N LEU A 118 -6.30 -6.24 -6.07
CA LEU A 118 -5.19 -5.78 -5.21
C LEU A 118 -4.41 -6.97 -4.63
N GLY A 119 -5.07 -8.07 -4.30
CA GLY A 119 -4.46 -9.31 -3.86
C GLY A 119 -3.58 -9.94 -4.95
N GLU A 120 -4.09 -10.01 -6.18
CA GLU A 120 -3.33 -10.45 -7.36
C GLU A 120 -2.11 -9.54 -7.62
N ALA A 121 -2.28 -8.22 -7.59
CA ALA A 121 -1.19 -7.26 -7.78
C ALA A 121 -0.20 -7.23 -6.60
N SER A 122 -0.58 -7.73 -5.41
CA SER A 122 0.28 -7.71 -4.22
C SER A 122 1.56 -8.54 -4.41
N VAL A 123 1.50 -9.55 -5.27
CA VAL A 123 2.62 -10.47 -5.57
C VAL A 123 3.44 -10.05 -6.79
N ASP A 124 3.13 -8.90 -7.41
CA ASP A 124 3.85 -8.40 -8.58
C ASP A 124 5.37 -8.23 -8.30
N PRO A 125 6.26 -8.67 -9.20
CA PRO A 125 7.71 -8.56 -8.99
C PRO A 125 8.20 -7.10 -8.95
N ARG A 126 7.47 -6.17 -9.54
CA ARG A 126 7.79 -4.74 -9.59
C ARG A 126 7.40 -4.08 -8.28
N TRP A 127 8.39 -3.59 -7.54
CA TRP A 127 8.17 -3.04 -6.21
C TRP A 127 7.23 -1.84 -6.19
N ARG A 128 7.14 -1.04 -7.27
CA ARG A 128 6.22 0.11 -7.36
C ARG A 128 4.77 -0.32 -7.40
N ILE A 129 4.45 -1.40 -8.12
CA ILE A 129 3.10 -1.97 -8.12
C ILE A 129 2.70 -2.39 -6.72
N ARG A 130 3.62 -2.99 -5.96
CA ARG A 130 3.39 -3.32 -4.54
C ARG A 130 3.15 -2.09 -3.67
N GLU A 131 3.80 -0.95 -3.95
CA GLU A 131 3.48 0.32 -3.28
C GLU A 131 2.09 0.84 -3.67
N ALA A 132 1.70 0.74 -4.94
CA ALA A 132 0.35 1.10 -5.38
C ALA A 132 -0.73 0.26 -4.69
N VAL A 133 -0.48 -1.04 -4.49
CA VAL A 133 -1.39 -1.93 -3.72
C VAL A 133 -1.58 -1.44 -2.30
N ALA A 134 -0.48 -1.10 -1.60
CA ALA A 134 -0.58 -0.58 -0.23
C ALA A 134 -1.43 0.71 -0.18
N MET A 135 -1.25 1.61 -1.13
CA MET A 135 -2.05 2.83 -1.21
C MET A 135 -3.51 2.56 -1.59
N GLY A 136 -3.80 1.60 -2.48
CA GLY A 136 -5.16 1.19 -2.79
C GLY A 136 -5.88 0.57 -1.59
N LEU A 137 -5.16 -0.21 -0.77
CA LEU A 137 -5.69 -0.72 0.49
C LEU A 137 -5.97 0.40 1.51
N GLN A 138 -5.17 1.47 1.53
CA GLN A 138 -5.45 2.64 2.37
C GLN A 138 -6.78 3.31 1.97
N ASP A 139 -7.01 3.46 0.66
CA ASP A 139 -8.26 4.00 0.12
C ASP A 139 -9.45 3.12 0.57
N LEU A 140 -9.34 1.79 0.43
CA LEU A 140 -10.38 0.85 0.87
C LEU A 140 -10.61 0.87 2.39
N LEU A 141 -9.55 0.85 3.20
CA LEU A 141 -9.67 0.89 4.67
C LEU A 141 -10.34 2.17 5.18
N SER A 142 -10.19 3.29 4.46
CA SER A 142 -10.79 4.58 4.83
C SER A 142 -12.31 4.64 4.67
N ARG A 143 -12.92 3.79 3.82
CA ARG A 143 -14.33 3.89 3.42
C ARG A 143 -15.09 2.57 3.49
N GLN A 144 -14.40 1.44 3.28
CA GLN A 144 -14.94 0.09 3.24
C GLN A 144 -14.23 -0.81 4.27
N ARG A 145 -14.14 -0.31 5.50
CA ARG A 145 -13.27 -0.85 6.55
C ARG A 145 -13.52 -2.32 6.83
N ASP A 146 -14.75 -2.69 7.20
CA ASP A 146 -15.02 -4.00 7.79
C ASP A 146 -14.72 -5.13 6.80
N THR A 147 -15.19 -4.97 5.55
CA THR A 147 -14.89 -5.91 4.46
C THR A 147 -13.39 -5.98 4.19
N THR A 148 -12.69 -4.84 4.17
CA THR A 148 -11.25 -4.80 3.92
C THR A 148 -10.45 -5.44 5.05
N VAL A 149 -10.79 -5.16 6.31
CA VAL A 149 -10.13 -5.77 7.47
C VAL A 149 -10.33 -7.28 7.48
N SER A 150 -11.55 -7.74 7.22
CA SER A 150 -11.88 -9.18 7.12
C SER A 150 -11.03 -9.89 6.07
N GLU A 151 -10.90 -9.31 4.88
CA GLU A 151 -10.08 -9.88 3.81
C GLU A 151 -8.58 -9.88 4.16
N LEU A 152 -8.07 -8.78 4.71
CA LEU A 152 -6.67 -8.68 5.12
C LEU A 152 -6.33 -9.65 6.27
N GLU A 153 -7.28 -10.03 7.11
CA GLU A 153 -7.08 -11.11 8.09
C GLU A 153 -6.76 -12.44 7.41
N GLY A 154 -7.47 -12.78 6.33
CA GLY A 154 -7.16 -13.95 5.51
C GLY A 154 -5.75 -13.90 4.92
N TRP A 155 -5.31 -12.73 4.45
CA TRP A 155 -3.97 -12.54 3.90
C TRP A 155 -2.88 -12.69 4.97
N VAL A 156 -3.15 -12.21 6.18
CA VAL A 156 -2.24 -12.33 7.33
C VAL A 156 -2.11 -13.78 7.81
N GLU A 157 -3.21 -14.53 7.82
CA GLU A 157 -3.26 -15.90 8.35
C GLU A 157 -2.76 -16.94 7.36
N GLY A 158 -3.25 -16.90 6.12
CA GLY A 158 -2.99 -17.91 5.09
C GLY A 158 -2.17 -17.41 3.90
N GLY A 159 -1.98 -16.10 3.75
CA GLY A 159 -1.34 -15.51 2.57
C GLY A 159 0.17 -15.74 2.47
N SER A 160 0.72 -15.29 1.33
CA SER A 160 2.15 -15.26 1.04
C SER A 160 2.88 -14.14 1.79
N TRP A 161 4.22 -14.14 1.78
CA TRP A 161 5.01 -13.03 2.36
C TRP A 161 4.66 -11.68 1.74
N LEU A 162 4.34 -11.65 0.45
CA LEU A 162 3.97 -10.41 -0.25
C LEU A 162 2.54 -9.96 0.10
N ALA A 163 1.59 -10.89 0.29
CA ALA A 163 0.25 -10.56 0.77
C ALA A 163 0.30 -9.99 2.19
N MET A 164 1.08 -10.58 3.09
CA MET A 164 1.36 -10.03 4.43
C MET A 164 2.00 -8.65 4.36
N ARG A 165 2.92 -8.43 3.42
CA ARG A 165 3.58 -7.13 3.21
C ARG A 165 2.57 -6.08 2.77
N ALA A 166 1.67 -6.41 1.84
CA ALA A 166 0.59 -5.54 1.42
C ALA A 166 -0.33 -5.18 2.60
N ALA A 167 -0.74 -6.15 3.41
CA ALA A 167 -1.59 -5.91 4.58
C ALA A 167 -0.96 -4.93 5.59
N VAL A 168 0.30 -5.15 6.00
CA VAL A 168 0.94 -4.27 6.99
C VAL A 168 1.34 -2.91 6.42
N ALA A 169 1.69 -2.84 5.14
CA ALA A 169 1.99 -1.56 4.49
C ALA A 169 0.71 -0.74 4.27
N GLY A 170 -0.40 -1.37 3.88
CA GLY A 170 -1.67 -0.72 3.65
C GLY A 170 -2.31 -0.19 4.93
N ILE A 171 -2.31 -0.97 6.02
CA ILE A 171 -2.92 -0.52 7.28
C ILE A 171 -2.06 0.49 8.04
N ALA A 172 -0.76 0.55 7.81
CA ALA A 172 0.18 1.42 8.55
C ALA A 172 0.21 2.86 8.02
N GLU A 173 -0.95 3.50 7.96
CA GLU A 173 -1.12 4.91 7.56
C GLU A 173 -1.56 5.77 8.77
N PRO A 174 -0.83 6.84 9.14
CA PRO A 174 -1.15 7.66 10.31
C PRO A 174 -2.61 8.09 10.45
N ASP A 175 -3.25 8.51 9.36
CA ASP A 175 -4.64 9.00 9.40
C ASP A 175 -5.62 7.87 9.70
N LEU A 176 -5.40 6.66 9.15
CA LEU A 176 -6.20 5.48 9.47
C LEU A 176 -6.03 5.05 10.94
N LEU A 177 -4.79 5.14 11.44
CA LEU A 177 -4.47 4.70 12.80
C LEU A 177 -4.81 5.75 13.88
N ALA A 178 -5.35 6.91 13.50
CA ALA A 178 -5.98 7.81 14.45
C ALA A 178 -7.23 7.17 15.09
N GLU A 179 -7.82 6.17 14.42
CA GLU A 179 -8.92 5.38 14.94
C GLU A 179 -8.42 4.20 15.79
N PRO A 180 -8.79 4.12 17.08
CA PRO A 180 -8.26 3.11 18.00
C PRO A 180 -8.41 1.67 17.50
N ASP A 181 -9.60 1.31 16.99
CA ASP A 181 -9.91 -0.05 16.54
C ASP A 181 -9.03 -0.50 15.37
N LEU A 182 -8.72 0.42 14.45
CA LEU A 182 -7.79 0.15 13.34
C LEU A 182 -6.35 0.06 13.83
N ALA A 183 -5.94 0.87 14.79
CA ALA A 183 -4.61 0.77 15.40
C ALA A 183 -4.42 -0.57 16.12
N GLU A 184 -5.44 -1.05 16.84
CA GLU A 184 -5.41 -2.35 17.51
C GLU A 184 -5.37 -3.50 16.50
N THR A 185 -6.17 -3.40 15.44
CA THR A 185 -6.17 -4.35 14.32
C THR A 185 -4.80 -4.39 13.64
N ALA A 186 -4.18 -3.23 13.38
CA ALA A 186 -2.83 -3.14 12.82
C ALA A 186 -1.80 -3.82 13.72
N LEU A 187 -1.87 -3.59 15.04
CA LEU A 187 -0.97 -4.26 16.00
C LEU A 187 -1.19 -5.78 16.00
N ARG A 188 -2.45 -6.23 15.93
CA ARG A 188 -2.81 -7.66 15.82
C ARG A 188 -2.22 -8.29 14.55
N PHE A 189 -2.30 -7.62 13.40
CA PHE A 189 -1.71 -8.10 12.15
C PHE A 189 -0.19 -8.25 12.28
N HIS A 190 0.48 -7.23 12.80
CA HIS A 190 1.92 -7.27 13.02
C HIS A 190 2.32 -8.42 13.95
N ARG A 191 1.58 -8.64 15.04
CA ARG A 191 1.81 -9.76 15.96
C ARG A 191 1.71 -11.11 15.27
N LYS A 192 0.61 -11.36 14.54
CA LYS A 192 0.40 -12.62 13.79
C LYS A 192 1.56 -12.87 12.80
N ILE A 193 1.95 -11.84 12.06
CA ILE A 193 3.03 -11.96 11.07
C ILE A 193 4.38 -12.24 11.74
N LEU A 194 4.73 -11.53 12.81
CA LEU A 194 6.00 -11.73 13.50
C LEU A 194 6.12 -13.13 14.13
N ILE A 195 5.00 -13.70 14.62
CA ILE A 195 4.95 -15.10 15.07
C ILE A 195 5.21 -16.06 13.90
N ARG A 196 4.61 -15.81 12.72
CA ARG A 196 4.86 -16.62 11.52
C ARG A 196 6.31 -16.51 11.06
N ILE A 197 6.90 -15.31 11.10
CA ILE A 197 8.32 -15.11 10.80
C ILE A 197 9.15 -15.95 11.77
N TYR A 198 8.95 -15.81 13.08
CA TYR A 198 9.73 -16.52 14.10
C TYR A 198 9.67 -18.05 13.96
N THR A 199 8.54 -18.60 13.50
CA THR A 199 8.37 -20.06 13.33
C THR A 199 8.74 -20.56 11.92
N ALA A 200 8.92 -19.68 10.94
CA ALA A 200 9.27 -20.05 9.57
C ALA A 200 10.72 -20.56 9.47
N LYS A 201 10.90 -21.66 8.74
CA LYS A 201 12.23 -22.24 8.44
C LYS A 201 12.92 -21.56 7.25
N GLU A 202 12.15 -21.17 6.24
CA GLU A 202 12.68 -20.60 4.99
C GLU A 202 12.43 -19.10 4.92
N ARG A 203 13.51 -18.32 4.98
CA ARG A 203 13.49 -16.84 5.08
C ARG A 203 14.45 -16.16 4.11
N GLN A 204 14.77 -16.81 3.00
CA GLN A 204 15.79 -16.34 2.06
C GLN A 204 15.22 -15.80 0.73
N SER A 205 13.90 -15.83 0.55
CA SER A 205 13.25 -15.34 -0.66
C SER A 205 13.26 -13.80 -0.74
N GLU A 206 13.17 -13.25 -1.95
CA GLU A 206 12.96 -11.80 -2.14
C GLU A 206 11.68 -11.35 -1.44
N ALA A 207 10.60 -12.13 -1.58
CA ALA A 207 9.32 -11.89 -0.92
C ALA A 207 9.43 -11.73 0.60
N PHE A 208 10.21 -12.60 1.26
CA PHE A 208 10.48 -12.46 2.69
C PHE A 208 11.26 -11.18 3.00
N ARG A 209 12.31 -10.87 2.22
CA ARG A 209 13.08 -9.63 2.41
C ARG A 209 12.21 -8.39 2.22
N ALA A 210 11.26 -8.41 1.29
CA ALA A 210 10.30 -7.34 1.07
C ALA A 210 9.38 -7.15 2.29
N LEU A 211 8.81 -8.24 2.83
CA LEU A 211 8.02 -8.19 4.07
C LEU A 211 8.82 -7.69 5.25
N ARG A 212 10.02 -8.23 5.48
CA ARG A 212 10.91 -7.83 6.57
C ARG A 212 11.20 -6.33 6.50
N LYS A 213 11.51 -5.80 5.31
CA LYS A 213 11.72 -4.35 5.09
C LYS A 213 10.47 -3.54 5.42
N ALA A 214 9.28 -4.00 5.02
CA ALA A 214 8.02 -3.34 5.36
C ALA A 214 7.83 -3.26 6.87
N LEU A 215 7.96 -4.40 7.57
CA LEU A 215 7.89 -4.46 9.03
C LEU A 215 8.91 -3.55 9.72
N GLY A 216 10.07 -3.30 9.11
CA GLY A 216 11.10 -2.38 9.59
C GLY A 216 10.69 -0.90 9.62
N TYR A 217 9.54 -0.52 9.05
CA TYR A 217 8.98 0.82 9.20
C TYR A 217 7.52 0.85 9.64
N THR A 218 6.70 -0.13 9.25
CA THR A 218 5.25 -0.12 9.53
C THR A 218 4.94 -0.21 11.01
N LEU A 219 5.69 -1.03 11.76
CA LEU A 219 5.48 -1.22 13.19
C LEU A 219 5.65 0.09 13.98
N SER A 220 6.57 0.97 13.57
CA SER A 220 6.75 2.28 14.18
C SER A 220 5.55 3.21 14.01
N VAL A 221 4.79 3.05 12.92
CA VAL A 221 3.54 3.80 12.68
C VAL A 221 2.49 3.34 13.67
N VAL A 222 2.33 2.02 13.81
CA VAL A 222 1.38 1.41 14.75
C VAL A 222 1.73 1.77 16.20
N ILE A 223 3.00 1.71 16.58
CA ILE A 223 3.43 2.08 17.95
C ILE A 223 3.21 3.56 18.22
N ALA A 224 3.36 4.44 17.22
CA ALA A 224 3.08 5.86 17.42
C ALA A 224 1.60 6.13 17.73
N ALA A 225 0.69 5.28 17.23
CA ALA A 225 -0.74 5.31 17.52
C ALA A 225 -1.11 4.59 18.84
N LEU A 226 -0.41 3.50 19.18
CA LEU A 226 -0.59 2.74 20.42
C LEU A 226 0.71 2.62 21.24
N PRO A 227 1.21 3.71 21.87
CA PRO A 227 2.53 3.69 22.49
C PRO A 227 2.68 2.66 23.61
N ALA A 228 1.68 2.55 24.50
CA ALA A 228 1.76 1.64 25.66
C ALA A 228 1.91 0.17 25.22
N LEU A 229 0.93 -0.33 24.46
CA LEU A 229 0.91 -1.71 23.96
C LEU A 229 2.05 -1.98 22.95
N GLY A 230 2.37 -0.99 22.14
CA GLY A 230 3.39 -1.07 21.11
C GLY A 230 4.81 -1.19 21.67
N PHE A 231 5.18 -0.36 22.65
CA PHE A 231 6.50 -0.45 23.29
C PHE A 231 6.63 -1.68 24.19
N GLU A 232 5.55 -2.09 24.86
CA GLU A 232 5.53 -3.38 25.56
C GLU A 232 5.87 -4.53 24.61
N TYR A 233 5.23 -4.54 23.43
CA TYR A 233 5.49 -5.56 22.44
C TYR A 233 6.92 -5.49 21.86
N LEU A 234 7.47 -4.29 21.62
CA LEU A 234 8.88 -4.16 21.21
C LEU A 234 9.86 -4.73 22.24
N ARG A 235 9.61 -4.54 23.55
CA ARG A 235 10.43 -5.14 24.61
C ARG A 235 10.39 -6.66 24.53
N GLN A 236 9.21 -7.24 24.33
CA GLN A 236 9.05 -8.70 24.16
C GLN A 236 9.80 -9.20 22.93
N LEU A 237 9.73 -8.50 21.80
CA LEU A 237 10.47 -8.88 20.59
C LEU A 237 11.99 -8.76 20.76
N ALA A 238 12.46 -7.79 21.54
CA ALA A 238 13.89 -7.57 21.78
C ALA A 238 14.56 -8.72 22.55
N THR A 239 13.82 -9.49 23.34
CA THR A 239 14.36 -10.65 24.07
C THR A 239 14.49 -11.90 23.20
N LEU A 240 13.90 -11.92 22.01
CA LEU A 240 13.96 -13.07 21.11
C LEU A 240 15.35 -13.20 20.48
N ASP A 241 15.87 -14.43 20.44
CA ASP A 241 17.12 -14.76 19.76
C ASP A 241 16.89 -15.07 18.28
N ASP A 242 16.44 -14.04 17.55
CA ASP A 242 16.16 -14.12 16.12
C ASP A 242 16.68 -12.88 15.39
N GLN A 243 17.60 -13.09 14.45
CA GLN A 243 18.29 -12.00 13.75
C GLN A 243 17.35 -11.09 12.95
N ASP A 244 16.27 -11.64 12.39
CA ASP A 244 15.34 -10.90 11.56
C ASP A 244 14.41 -10.06 12.44
N ILE A 245 13.92 -10.65 13.53
CA ILE A 245 13.11 -9.93 14.51
C ILE A 245 13.92 -8.81 15.16
N ARG A 246 15.15 -9.07 15.63
CA ARG A 246 16.02 -8.03 16.21
C ARG A 246 16.33 -6.92 15.21
N TRP A 247 16.47 -7.24 13.91
CA TRP A 247 16.63 -6.22 12.88
C TRP A 247 15.36 -5.38 12.71
N ILE A 248 14.18 -6.01 12.66
CA ILE A 248 12.89 -5.30 12.57
C ILE A 248 12.73 -4.33 13.75
N VAL A 249 13.02 -4.78 14.98
CA VAL A 249 12.98 -3.93 16.18
C VAL A 249 13.94 -2.75 16.03
N ARG A 250 15.20 -3.01 15.66
CA ARG A 250 16.21 -1.95 15.48
C ARG A 250 15.81 -0.90 14.45
N GLU A 251 15.26 -1.31 13.31
CA GLU A 251 14.85 -0.36 12.26
C GLU A 251 13.69 0.54 12.68
N ASN A 252 12.72 0.01 13.42
CA ASN A 252 11.61 0.80 13.92
C ASN A 252 12.05 1.81 15.00
N LEU A 253 12.99 1.42 15.86
CA LEU A 253 13.56 2.30 16.89
C LEU A 253 14.38 3.47 16.31
N LYS A 254 14.77 3.44 15.02
CA LYS A 254 15.44 4.57 14.33
C LYS A 254 14.46 5.59 13.74
N LYS A 255 13.14 5.31 13.77
CA LYS A 255 12.17 6.20 13.14
C LYS A 255 11.93 7.39 14.07
N ASN A 256 12.05 8.60 13.53
CA ASN A 256 11.88 9.86 14.26
C ASN A 256 10.60 9.91 15.11
N ARG A 257 9.51 9.32 14.63
CA ARG A 257 8.22 9.24 15.34
C ARG A 257 8.30 8.52 16.69
N LEU A 258 9.28 7.63 16.87
CA LEU A 258 9.59 6.97 18.14
C LEU A 258 10.81 7.60 18.81
N GLU A 259 11.93 7.71 18.10
CA GLU A 259 13.22 8.15 18.67
C GLU A 259 13.14 9.56 19.28
N LYS A 260 12.47 10.50 18.60
CA LYS A 260 12.36 11.87 19.11
C LYS A 260 11.30 12.03 20.19
N ARG A 261 10.24 11.21 20.15
CA ARG A 261 9.07 11.34 21.04
C ARG A 261 9.23 10.53 22.34
N TYR A 262 9.97 9.43 22.30
CA TYR A 262 10.18 8.50 23.42
C TYR A 262 11.67 8.09 23.56
N PRO A 263 12.60 9.05 23.67
CA PRO A 263 14.05 8.78 23.60
C PRO A 263 14.53 7.79 24.67
N GLU A 264 14.06 7.93 25.91
CA GLU A 264 14.44 7.06 27.03
C GLU A 264 13.98 5.61 26.82
N THR A 265 12.71 5.41 26.44
CA THR A 265 12.16 4.09 26.13
C THR A 265 12.91 3.43 24.98
N VAL A 266 13.24 4.20 23.93
CA VAL A 266 13.99 3.72 22.78
C VAL A 266 15.41 3.30 23.19
N GLN A 267 16.10 4.10 24.00
CA GLN A 267 17.45 3.78 24.50
C GLN A 267 17.44 2.51 25.35
N HIS A 268 16.45 2.33 26.23
CA HIS A 268 16.33 1.14 27.05
C HIS A 268 16.17 -0.14 26.22
N ILE A 269 15.30 -0.13 25.21
CA ILE A 269 15.10 -1.29 24.32
C ILE A 269 16.36 -1.54 23.49
N ARG A 270 17.05 -0.50 23.01
CA ARG A 270 18.32 -0.65 22.27
C ARG A 270 19.40 -1.36 23.09
N ALA A 271 19.46 -1.10 24.39
CA ALA A 271 20.42 -1.76 25.28
C ALA A 271 20.15 -3.27 25.45
N GLN A 272 18.93 -3.74 25.19
CA GLN A 272 18.55 -5.16 25.24
C GLN A 272 18.84 -5.93 23.94
N LEU A 273 19.17 -5.21 22.86
CA LEU A 273 19.41 -5.80 21.52
C LEU A 273 20.88 -6.18 21.29
N VAL A 274 21.74 -6.03 22.31
CA VAL A 274 23.18 -6.33 22.29
C VAL A 274 23.41 -7.84 22.19
#